data_AF-A0A843C9Q3-F1
#
_entry.id   AF-A0A843C9Q3-F1
#
_cell.length_a   1.000
_cell.length_b   1.000
_cell.length_c   1.000
_cell.angle_alpha   90.00
_cell.angle_beta   90.00
_cell.angle_gamma   90.00
#
_symmetry.space_group_name_H-M   'P 1'
#
loop_
_entity.id
_entity.type
_entity.pdbx_description
1 polymer ?
#
loop_
_entity_poly.entity_id
_entity_poly.type
_entity_poly.pdbx_seq_one_letter_code
_entity_poly.pdbx_strand_id
1 'polypeptide(L)'
;MNKQLKVISKPNPDSVTLLLPKKGETLPLIKFDGDLDLLCGNCNEILVEGIIEEDQIKNVVIRCPTCRSYNEVNMSLHKSANMKETVRNKVDSNLV
;
A
#
# COMPACT_ATOMS: atom_id res chain seq x y z
N MET A 1 9.24 7.84 -13.49
CA MET A 1 9.67 6.89 -12.43
C MET A 1 8.52 5.96 -12.15
N ASN A 2 8.77 4.70 -11.81
CA ASN A 2 7.70 3.70 -11.70
C ASN A 2 7.84 2.93 -10.40
N LYS A 3 6.74 2.72 -9.67
CA LYS A 3 6.70 1.91 -8.45
C LYS A 3 5.62 0.86 -8.55
N GLN A 4 6.03 -0.39 -8.37
CA GLN A 4 5.11 -1.51 -8.36
C GLN A 4 4.45 -1.63 -6.99
N LEU A 5 3.12 -1.75 -6.97
CA LEU A 5 2.33 -1.87 -5.75
C LEU A 5 2.36 -3.29 -5.18
N LYS A 6 2.12 -3.39 -3.87
CA LYS A 6 1.98 -4.68 -3.20
C LYS A 6 0.61 -5.28 -3.50
N VAL A 7 0.59 -6.51 -4.00
CA VAL A 7 -0.63 -7.29 -4.15
C VAL A 7 -1.04 -7.88 -2.80
N ILE A 8 -2.30 -7.72 -2.46
CA ILE A 8 -2.90 -8.29 -1.25
C ILE A 8 -4.08 -9.19 -1.60
N SER A 9 -4.49 -10.05 -0.66
CA SER A 9 -5.79 -10.70 -0.71
C SER A 9 -6.91 -9.65 -0.64
N LYS A 10 -8.12 -10.03 -1.06
CA LYS A 10 -9.30 -9.16 -0.95
C LYS A 10 -9.42 -8.63 0.50
N PRO A 11 -9.39 -7.31 0.72
CA PRO A 11 -9.47 -6.74 2.05
C PRO A 11 -10.90 -6.78 2.59
N ASN A 12 -11.05 -6.58 3.90
CA ASN A 12 -12.34 -6.26 4.50
C ASN A 12 -12.77 -4.86 3.99
N PRO A 13 -13.92 -4.71 3.32
CA PRO A 13 -14.37 -3.42 2.81
C PRO A 13 -14.61 -2.37 3.90
N ASP A 14 -14.86 -2.78 5.15
CA ASP A 14 -15.12 -1.85 6.25
C ASP A 14 -13.83 -1.28 6.87
N SER A 15 -12.66 -1.82 6.50
CA SER A 15 -11.36 -1.41 7.08
C SER A 15 -10.51 -0.53 6.17
N VAL A 16 -10.86 -0.38 4.89
CA VAL A 16 -10.07 0.37 3.90
C VAL A 16 -10.95 1.04 2.86
N THR A 17 -10.48 2.13 2.26
CA THR A 17 -11.12 2.70 1.09
C THR A 17 -10.79 1.86 -0.15
N LEU A 18 -11.83 1.41 -0.87
CA LEU A 18 -11.69 0.59 -2.07
C LEU A 18 -12.00 1.38 -3.35
N LEU A 19 -11.08 1.36 -4.31
CA LEU A 19 -11.33 1.77 -5.69
C LEU A 19 -11.63 0.53 -6.54
N LEU A 20 -12.88 0.41 -6.98
CA LEU A 20 -13.40 -0.79 -7.66
C LEU A 20 -13.85 -0.47 -9.11
N PRO A 21 -12.93 -0.19 -10.03
CA PRO A 21 -13.28 0.03 -11.44
C PRO A 21 -13.90 -1.23 -12.07
N LYS A 22 -14.69 -1.00 -13.14
CA LYS A 22 -15.25 -2.09 -13.94
C LYS A 22 -14.12 -2.85 -14.64
N LYS A 23 -14.41 -4.10 -15.03
CA LYS A 23 -13.44 -4.89 -15.80
C LYS A 23 -13.24 -4.22 -17.16
N GLY A 24 -11.98 -4.03 -17.55
CA GLY A 24 -11.63 -3.36 -18.82
C GLY A 24 -11.81 -1.84 -18.80
N GLU A 25 -12.00 -1.22 -17.63
CA GLU A 25 -11.94 0.24 -17.50
C GLU A 25 -10.60 0.77 -18.03
N THR A 26 -10.65 1.91 -18.71
CA THR A 26 -9.46 2.58 -19.27
C THR A 26 -8.50 2.98 -18.15
N LEU A 27 -7.21 2.78 -18.39
CA LEU A 27 -6.12 3.17 -17.50
C LEU A 27 -5.37 4.39 -18.05
N PRO A 28 -4.75 5.22 -17.18
CA PRO A 28 -4.75 5.12 -15.71
C PRO A 28 -6.10 5.51 -15.10
N LEU A 29 -6.38 5.05 -13.87
CA LEU A 29 -7.63 5.39 -13.17
C LEU A 29 -7.59 6.79 -12.57
N ILE A 30 -6.40 7.28 -12.25
CA ILE A 30 -6.14 8.58 -11.64
C ILE A 30 -4.89 9.14 -12.31
N LYS A 31 -4.91 10.43 -12.64
CA LYS A 31 -3.79 11.13 -13.28
C LYS A 31 -3.47 12.43 -12.54
N PHE A 32 -2.18 12.70 -12.37
CA PHE A 32 -1.62 13.94 -11.83
C PHE A 32 -0.45 14.42 -12.73
N ASP A 33 0.20 15.52 -12.34
CA ASP A 33 1.21 16.22 -13.16
C ASP A 33 2.68 15.94 -12.79
N GLY A 34 2.91 15.03 -11.85
CA GLY A 34 4.24 14.56 -11.44
C GLY A 34 4.81 13.46 -12.34
N ASP A 35 5.83 12.77 -11.86
CA ASP A 35 6.62 11.83 -12.66
C ASP A 35 6.66 10.41 -12.08
N LEU A 36 5.97 10.13 -10.96
CA LEU A 36 5.91 8.81 -10.34
C LEU A 36 4.62 8.06 -10.68
N ASP A 37 4.75 6.96 -11.42
CA ASP A 37 3.63 6.08 -11.75
C ASP A 37 3.51 4.93 -10.75
N LEU A 38 2.28 4.58 -10.37
CA LEU A 38 1.98 3.39 -9.57
C LEU A 38 1.44 2.27 -10.44
N LEU A 39 2.20 1.18 -10.49
CA LEU A 39 1.94 0.04 -11.35
C LEU A 39 1.27 -1.08 -10.55
N CYS A 40 0.39 -1.81 -11.22
CA CYS A 40 -0.19 -3.04 -10.69
C CYS A 40 0.91 -4.05 -10.33
N GLY A 41 0.86 -4.59 -9.11
CA GLY A 41 1.80 -5.58 -8.61
C GLY A 41 1.76 -6.95 -9.28
N ASN A 42 0.77 -7.20 -10.13
CA ASN A 42 0.61 -8.48 -10.81
C ASN A 42 0.83 -8.40 -12.33
N CYS A 43 0.35 -7.35 -13.00
CA CYS A 43 0.39 -7.24 -14.46
C CYS A 43 1.08 -5.97 -14.98
N ASN A 44 1.70 -5.17 -14.10
CA ASN A 44 2.48 -3.96 -14.42
C ASN A 44 1.73 -2.80 -15.12
N GLU A 45 0.42 -2.93 -15.31
CA GLU A 45 -0.41 -1.84 -15.82
C GLU A 45 -0.36 -0.60 -14.92
N ILE A 46 -0.34 0.59 -15.53
CA ILE A 46 -0.31 1.87 -14.80
C ILE A 46 -1.69 2.11 -14.20
N LEU A 47 -1.81 2.03 -12.87
CA LEU A 47 -3.07 2.27 -12.17
C LEU A 47 -3.26 3.74 -11.82
N VAL A 48 -2.16 4.41 -11.46
CA VAL A 48 -2.11 5.85 -11.21
C VAL A 48 -0.90 6.42 -11.93
N GLU A 49 -1.09 7.52 -12.65
CA GLU A 49 -0.05 8.21 -13.41
C GLU A 49 0.35 9.53 -12.74
N GLY A 50 1.64 9.81 -12.69
CA GLY A 50 2.20 11.13 -12.42
C GLY A 50 2.07 11.64 -10.99
N ILE A 51 2.23 10.81 -9.97
CA ILE A 51 2.26 11.28 -8.58
C ILE A 51 3.47 12.22 -8.36
N ILE A 52 3.26 13.30 -7.58
CA ILE A 52 4.30 14.27 -7.22
C ILE A 52 4.99 13.86 -5.92
N GLU A 53 4.22 13.50 -4.90
CA GLU A 53 4.71 13.10 -3.57
C GLU A 53 4.20 11.71 -3.18
N GLU A 54 5.05 10.91 -2.53
CA GLU A 54 4.71 9.51 -2.22
C GLU A 54 3.43 9.35 -1.38
N ASP A 55 3.06 10.33 -0.55
CA ASP A 55 1.88 10.26 0.32
C ASP A 55 0.62 10.95 -0.22
N GLN A 56 0.69 11.48 -1.46
CA GLN A 56 -0.43 12.11 -2.16
C GLN A 56 -1.63 11.16 -2.30
N ILE A 57 -1.38 9.85 -2.39
CA ILE A 57 -2.40 8.80 -2.22
C ILE A 57 -1.93 7.83 -1.14
N LYS A 58 -2.78 7.62 -0.13
CA LYS A 58 -2.54 6.66 0.96
C LYS A 58 -3.85 6.03 1.42
N ASN A 59 -3.75 4.86 2.05
CA ASN A 59 -4.87 4.13 2.66
C ASN A 59 -5.99 3.73 1.68
N VAL A 60 -5.63 3.56 0.41
CA VAL A 60 -6.55 3.09 -0.65
C VAL A 60 -6.07 1.74 -1.18
N VAL A 61 -7.02 0.85 -1.44
CA VAL A 61 -6.76 -0.38 -2.19
C VAL A 61 -7.44 -0.28 -3.56
N ILE A 62 -6.65 -0.43 -4.62
CA ILE A 62 -7.12 -0.38 -6.01
C ILE A 62 -7.26 -1.79 -6.55
N ARG A 63 -8.46 -2.15 -7.01
CA ARG A 63 -8.66 -3.39 -7.76
C ARG A 63 -8.33 -3.16 -9.24
N CYS A 64 -7.29 -3.82 -9.74
CA CYS A 64 -6.86 -3.68 -11.13
C CYS A 64 -8.01 -4.08 -12.10
N PRO A 65 -8.39 -3.24 -13.08
CA PRO A 65 -9.44 -3.57 -14.04
C PRO A 65 -9.05 -4.69 -15.02
N THR A 66 -7.74 -4.89 -15.23
CA THR A 66 -7.18 -5.89 -16.15
C THR A 66 -7.09 -7.28 -15.53
N CYS A 67 -6.28 -7.46 -14.47
CA CYS A 67 -6.03 -8.77 -13.86
C CYS A 67 -6.80 -9.03 -12.55
N ARG A 68 -7.58 -8.06 -12.07
CA ARG A 68 -8.45 -8.16 -10.87
C ARG A 68 -7.75 -8.32 -9.52
N SER A 69 -6.42 -8.24 -9.46
CA SER A 69 -5.65 -8.19 -8.22
C SER A 69 -6.01 -6.95 -7.39
N TYR A 70 -5.94 -7.07 -6.07
CA TYR A 70 -6.07 -5.95 -5.13
C TYR A 70 -4.68 -5.41 -4.81
N ASN A 71 -4.48 -4.11 -5.03
CA ASN A 71 -3.19 -3.44 -4.89
C ASN A 71 -3.28 -2.43 -3.75
N GLU A 72 -2.45 -2.62 -2.73
CA GLU A 72 -2.38 -1.72 -1.59
C GLU A 72 -1.54 -0.48 -1.96
N VAL A 73 -2.17 0.70 -1.95
CA VAL A 73 -1.47 1.99 -2.05
C VAL A 73 -1.10 2.43 -0.65
N ASN A 74 -0.04 1.81 -0.13
CA ASN A 74 0.58 2.20 1.11
C ASN A 74 2.04 2.52 0.83
N MET A 75 2.30 3.80 0.61
CA MET A 75 3.61 4.32 0.27
C MET A 75 4.49 4.52 1.51
N SER A 76 4.11 3.96 2.66
CA SER A 76 4.94 3.95 3.86
C SER A 76 6.17 3.09 3.61
N LEU A 77 7.29 3.72 3.28
CA LEU A 77 8.63 3.17 3.54
C LEU A 77 8.76 3.02 5.06
N HIS A 78 8.22 1.94 5.63
CA HIS A 78 8.64 1.53 6.95
C HIS A 78 10.12 1.14 6.83
N LYS A 79 11.02 2.07 7.17
CA LYS A 79 12.28 1.68 7.82
C LYS A 79 11.84 0.80 8.99
N SER A 80 12.06 -0.51 8.87
CA SER A 80 11.77 -1.47 9.92
C SER A 80 12.58 -1.09 11.15
N ALA A 81 11.98 -0.33 12.08
CA ALA A 81 12.51 -0.20 13.42
C ALA A 81 12.28 -1.55 14.10
N ASN A 82 13.37 -2.32 14.24
CA ASN A 82 13.45 -3.50 15.08
C ASN A 82 13.02 -3.14 16.52
N MET A 83 11.76 -3.38 16.88
CA MET A 83 11.36 -3.42 18.29
C MET A 83 11.57 -4.84 18.79
N LYS A 84 12.80 -5.15 19.19
CA LYS A 84 13.11 -6.36 19.95
C LYS A 84 12.46 -6.24 21.32
N GLU A 85 11.48 -7.10 21.52
CA GLU A 85 10.89 -7.50 22.78
C GLU A 85 11.94 -7.57 23.91
N THR A 86 11.79 -6.74 24.94
CA THR A 86 12.51 -6.91 26.22
C THR A 86 11.49 -6.84 27.34
N VAL A 87 10.80 -7.96 27.57
CA VAL A 87 10.22 -8.26 28.88
C VAL A 87 11.20 -9.18 29.59
N ARG A 88 11.95 -8.65 30.56
CA ARG A 88 12.63 -9.46 31.58
C ARG A 88 12.79 -8.69 32.89
N ASN A 89 11.88 -9.03 33.80
CA ASN A 89 12.07 -9.27 35.23
C ASN A 89 12.96 -8.30 36.04
N LYS A 90 12.31 -7.55 36.93
CA LYS A 90 12.79 -7.35 38.30
C LYS A 90 11.64 -7.60 39.28
N VAL A 91 11.48 -8.86 39.64
CA VAL A 91 10.88 -9.27 40.91
C VAL A 91 12.05 -9.81 41.74
N ASP A 92 12.04 -9.45 43.02
CA ASP A 92 12.91 -9.89 44.13
C ASP A 92 14.30 -9.25 44.25
N SER A 93 14.41 -8.35 45.24
CA SER A 93 15.41 -8.45 46.32
C SER A 93 15.06 -7.44 47.43
N ASN A 94 14.13 -7.82 48.30
CA ASN A 94 14.19 -7.43 49.72
C ASN A 94 15.31 -8.27 50.35
N LEU A 95 16.43 -7.64 50.73
CA LEU A 95 17.28 -8.00 51.87
C LEU A 95 18.38 -6.94 52.00
N VAL A 96 18.26 -6.00 52.94
CA VAL A 96 19.15 -5.74 54.10
C VAL A 96 18.38 -4.82 55.06
#